data_AF-A0A2E4ZYD5-F1
#
_entry.id   AF-A0A2E4ZYD5-F1
#
_cell.length_a   1.000
_cell.length_b   1.000
_cell.length_c   1.000
_cell.angle_alpha   90.00
_cell.angle_beta   90.00
_cell.angle_gamma   90.00
#
_symmetry.space_group_name_H-M   'P 1'
#
loop_
_entity.id
_entity.type
_entity.pdbx_description
1 polymer ?
#
loop_
_entity_poly.entity_id
_entity_poly.type
_entity_poly.pdbx_seq_one_letter_code
_entity_poly.pdbx_strand_id
1 'polypeptide(L)'
;MSRVLVALLILALSPTLFGLPPRTWTSADGKQIQATLMDAFGDEILIRRADGASFRLPLARVSKADRLYVQKALALRVTVPSALRAVVMINTPDGGSGTGFLTQRFGEVHLMTNAHVVRGADKITLSRADGRPLATTDTMEMARDGRDLVRFRMAAELGGLRRAESMRIGEAVYALGNSGGLNVLTPLPGQMIGIGAKEIEVTSPFIPGNSGGPILNRRNEVLGVATYVAASRGEWWAQGSRFTRVRRLATRIDGVDWVPLSLKNFQKADSTVKSATDKIEVIEKWKRIVRANVRSPQAKSAATQLIRASGRLESELRGLSAAARIPFLKEDVERVQGYNRKLKDELHALLKQVKD
;
A
#
# COMPACT_ATOMS: atom_id res chain seq x y z
N MET A 1 30.07 43.42 37.17
CA MET A 1 29.73 43.29 35.74
C MET A 1 29.86 41.82 35.35
N SER A 2 28.77 41.05 35.44
CA SER A 2 28.76 39.62 35.15
C SER A 2 28.22 39.39 33.74
N ARG A 3 29.02 38.76 32.87
CA ARG A 3 28.68 38.43 31.49
C ARG A 3 27.86 37.13 31.48
N VAL A 4 26.56 37.25 31.22
CA VAL A 4 25.69 36.10 30.91
C VAL A 4 25.94 35.70 29.46
N LEU A 5 26.53 34.52 29.26
CA LEU A 5 26.70 33.89 27.96
C LEU A 5 25.35 33.26 27.56
N VAL A 6 24.64 33.87 26.60
CA VAL A 6 23.47 33.26 25.96
C VAL A 6 23.99 32.20 24.99
N ALA A 7 23.86 30.93 25.36
CA ALA A 7 24.10 29.82 24.44
C ALA A 7 22.92 29.73 23.46
N LEU A 8 23.08 30.27 22.26
CA LEU A 8 22.21 29.97 21.13
C LEU A 8 22.40 28.50 20.74
N LEU A 9 21.41 27.67 21.08
CA LEU A 9 21.30 26.32 20.55
C LEU A 9 20.85 26.43 19.08
N ILE A 10 21.81 26.43 18.16
CA ILE A 10 21.54 26.26 16.74
C ILE A 10 21.10 24.81 16.55
N LEU A 11 19.78 24.60 16.47
CA LEU A 11 19.22 23.35 15.94
C LEU A 11 19.65 23.25 14.47
N ALA A 12 20.71 22.48 14.22
CA ALA A 12 20.99 21.97 12.90
C ALA A 12 19.77 21.16 12.45
N LEU A 13 19.05 21.67 11.45
CA LEU A 13 18.01 20.97 10.72
C LEU A 13 18.65 19.79 9.99
N SER A 14 18.81 18.66 10.69
CA SER A 14 19.06 17.37 10.05
C SER A 14 17.77 16.94 9.34
N PRO A 15 17.80 16.66 8.03
CA PRO A 15 16.63 16.19 7.31
C PRO A 15 16.46 14.69 7.57
N THR A 16 16.03 14.29 8.77
CA THR A 16 15.56 12.92 9.09
C THR A 16 15.10 12.84 10.54
N LEU A 17 13.83 13.10 10.82
CA LEU A 17 13.17 12.56 12.03
C LEU A 17 11.69 12.36 11.71
N PHE A 18 11.39 11.26 11.02
CA PHE A 18 10.05 10.73 10.90
C PHE A 18 9.83 9.72 12.01
N GLY A 19 8.81 9.92 12.85
CA GLY A 19 8.44 8.99 13.92
C GLY A 19 9.27 9.15 15.18
N LEU A 20 9.11 8.18 16.09
CA LEU A 20 9.75 8.18 17.40
C LEU A 20 11.28 8.04 17.26
N PRO A 21 12.09 8.69 18.12
CA PRO A 21 13.54 8.58 18.03
C PRO A 21 14.01 7.14 18.34
N PRO A 22 15.14 6.70 17.77
CA PRO A 22 15.74 5.42 18.13
C PRO A 22 16.13 5.43 19.61
N ARG A 23 16.06 4.24 20.23
CA ARG A 23 16.43 4.03 21.63
C ARG A 23 16.98 2.63 21.86
N THR A 24 17.61 2.44 23.01
CA THR A 24 17.96 1.11 23.52
C THR A 24 16.69 0.39 24.00
N TRP A 25 16.48 -0.81 23.46
CA TRP A 25 15.49 -1.77 23.92
C TRP A 25 16.21 -2.89 24.66
N THR A 26 15.64 -3.29 25.79
CA THR A 26 16.22 -4.33 26.65
C THR A 26 15.24 -5.50 26.74
N SER A 27 15.70 -6.69 26.37
CA SER A 27 14.94 -7.92 26.54
C SER A 27 14.85 -8.34 28.01
N ALA A 28 13.97 -9.29 28.32
CA ALA A 28 13.79 -9.84 29.67
C ALA A 28 15.08 -10.51 30.21
N ASP A 29 15.92 -11.07 29.33
CA ASP A 29 17.23 -11.65 29.66
C ASP A 29 18.38 -10.63 29.63
N GLY A 30 18.09 -9.33 29.49
CA GLY A 30 19.07 -8.24 29.62
C GLY A 30 19.84 -7.90 28.35
N LYS A 31 19.58 -8.55 27.21
CA LYS A 31 20.18 -8.20 25.92
C LYS A 31 19.64 -6.87 25.41
N GLN A 32 20.50 -6.09 24.76
CA GLN A 32 20.17 -4.75 24.31
C GLN A 32 20.31 -4.60 22.80
N ILE A 33 19.40 -3.82 22.20
CA ILE A 33 19.46 -3.43 20.79
C ILE A 33 19.06 -1.97 20.63
N GLN A 34 19.70 -1.26 19.68
CA GLN A 34 19.30 0.09 19.28
C GLN A 34 18.28 0.03 18.15
N ALA A 35 17.07 0.54 18.37
CA ALA A 35 16.00 0.53 17.37
C ALA A 35 14.95 1.62 17.61
N THR A 36 14.20 1.96 16.58
CA THR A 36 13.02 2.84 16.63
C THR A 36 11.74 2.02 16.81
N LEU A 37 10.79 2.49 17.63
CA LEU A 37 9.44 1.93 17.68
C LEU A 37 8.68 2.30 16.41
N MET A 38 8.31 1.30 15.62
CA MET A 38 7.54 1.48 14.39
C MET A 38 6.04 1.31 14.62
N ASP A 39 5.65 0.33 15.44
CA ASP A 39 4.26 0.11 15.83
C ASP A 39 4.14 -0.72 17.12
N ALA A 40 2.96 -0.74 17.72
CA ALA A 40 2.56 -1.65 18.80
C ALA A 40 1.14 -2.16 18.56
N PHE A 41 0.92 -3.47 18.51
CA PHE A 41 -0.35 -4.05 18.07
C PHE A 41 -0.53 -5.43 18.70
N GLY A 42 -1.75 -5.73 19.14
CA GLY A 42 -1.98 -6.89 20.00
C GLY A 42 -1.07 -6.85 21.22
N ASP A 43 -0.34 -7.92 21.46
CA ASP A 43 0.66 -8.09 22.50
C ASP A 43 2.10 -7.92 21.99
N GLU A 44 2.29 -7.38 20.79
CA GLU A 44 3.60 -7.20 20.15
C GLU A 44 3.97 -5.73 19.91
N ILE A 45 5.27 -5.50 19.78
CA ILE A 45 5.84 -4.28 19.18
C ILE A 45 6.57 -4.64 17.90
N LEU A 46 6.58 -3.70 16.96
CA LEU A 46 7.43 -3.69 15.80
C LEU A 46 8.50 -2.61 16.00
N ILE A 47 9.76 -3.01 15.95
CA ILE A 47 10.90 -2.12 16.06
C ILE A 47 11.80 -2.24 14.84
N ARG A 48 12.53 -1.17 14.49
CA ARG A 48 13.44 -1.15 13.35
C ARG A 48 14.82 -0.62 13.73
N ARG A 49 15.85 -1.39 13.38
CA ARG A 49 17.26 -1.02 13.56
C ARG A 49 17.70 -0.02 12.48
N ALA A 50 18.81 0.66 12.73
CA ALA A 50 19.39 1.63 11.79
C ALA A 50 19.81 1.02 10.44
N ASP A 51 20.14 -0.28 10.42
CA ASP A 51 20.42 -1.04 9.19
C ASP A 51 19.15 -1.40 8.38
N GLY A 52 17.98 -1.00 8.87
CA GLY A 52 16.69 -1.23 8.21
C GLY A 52 16.04 -2.56 8.55
N ALA A 53 16.68 -3.41 9.36
CA ALA A 53 16.08 -4.67 9.81
C ALA A 53 14.97 -4.42 10.83
N SER A 54 13.82 -5.08 10.63
CA SER A 54 12.63 -4.92 11.48
C SER A 54 12.30 -6.21 12.22
N PHE A 55 11.95 -6.08 13.50
CA PHE A 55 11.70 -7.19 14.41
C PHE A 55 10.37 -7.03 15.10
N ARG A 56 9.62 -8.13 15.19
CA ARG A 56 8.43 -8.24 16.04
C ARG A 56 8.84 -8.88 17.35
N LEU A 57 8.47 -8.25 18.46
CA LEU A 57 8.79 -8.71 19.80
C LEU A 57 7.53 -8.69 20.66
N PRO A 58 7.24 -9.76 21.43
CA PRO A 58 6.19 -9.72 22.43
C PRO A 58 6.50 -8.66 23.49
N LEU A 59 5.51 -7.85 23.86
CA LEU A 59 5.59 -6.86 24.94
C LEU A 59 5.99 -7.48 26.28
N ALA A 60 5.60 -8.75 26.51
CA ALA A 60 5.99 -9.49 27.71
C ALA A 60 7.51 -9.72 27.80
N ARG A 61 8.21 -9.75 26.66
CA ARG A 61 9.65 -10.03 26.56
C ARG A 61 10.54 -8.79 26.60
N VAL A 62 9.98 -7.58 26.67
CA VAL A 62 10.76 -6.35 26.86
C VAL A 62 10.70 -5.87 28.31
N SER A 63 11.67 -5.06 28.69
CA SER A 63 11.79 -4.51 30.05
C SER A 63 10.55 -3.70 30.50
N LYS A 64 10.36 -3.55 31.81
CA LYS A 64 9.28 -2.70 32.37
C LYS A 64 9.37 -1.25 31.88
N ALA A 65 10.59 -0.72 31.73
CA ALA A 65 10.83 0.62 31.23
C ALA A 65 10.40 0.76 29.75
N ASP A 66 10.67 -0.26 28.92
CA ASP A 66 10.26 -0.26 27.51
C ASP A 66 8.76 -0.41 27.35
N ARG A 67 8.11 -1.23 28.18
CA ARG A 67 6.63 -1.29 28.23
C ARG A 67 6.01 0.06 28.58
N LEU A 68 6.55 0.75 29.59
CA LEU A 68 6.07 2.08 29.97
C LEU A 68 6.27 3.10 28.85
N TYR A 69 7.39 3.03 28.13
CA TYR A 69 7.64 3.88 26.98
C TYR A 69 6.62 3.63 25.86
N VAL A 70 6.35 2.37 25.51
CA VAL A 70 5.34 2.02 24.49
C VAL A 70 3.97 2.55 24.91
N GLN A 71 3.60 2.41 26.18
CA GLN A 71 2.35 2.97 26.72
C GLN A 71 2.30 4.50 26.57
N LYS A 72 3.36 5.21 26.93
CA LYS A 72 3.45 6.67 26.77
C LYS A 72 3.35 7.09 25.30
N ALA A 73 4.03 6.37 24.41
CA ALA A 73 3.96 6.61 22.97
C ALA A 73 2.53 6.42 22.44
N LEU A 74 1.83 5.35 22.82
CA LEU A 74 0.44 5.10 22.44
C LEU A 74 -0.56 6.11 23.04
N ALA A 75 -0.20 6.74 24.15
CA ALA A 75 -0.99 7.80 24.77
C ALA A 75 -0.84 9.16 24.05
N LEU A 76 0.19 9.33 23.20
CA LEU A 76 0.32 10.50 22.34
C LEU A 76 -0.82 10.53 21.33
N ARG A 77 -1.70 11.51 21.48
CA ARG A 77 -2.90 11.68 20.66
C ARG A 77 -3.05 13.14 20.25
N VAL A 78 -3.61 13.30 19.06
CA VAL A 78 -4.14 14.57 18.57
C VAL A 78 -5.66 14.51 18.53
N THR A 79 -6.28 15.62 18.14
CA THR A 79 -7.73 15.73 17.95
C THR A 79 -8.29 14.57 17.12
N VAL A 80 -9.40 13.99 17.58
CA VAL A 80 -10.16 12.99 16.82
C VAL A 80 -11.35 13.70 16.16
N PRO A 81 -11.29 13.98 14.84
CA PRO A 81 -12.42 14.58 14.13
C PRO A 81 -13.56 13.57 13.92
N SER A 82 -14.71 14.04 13.46
CA SER A 82 -15.76 13.14 12.95
C SER A 82 -15.26 12.36 11.73
N ALA A 83 -15.84 11.18 11.47
CA ALA A 83 -15.50 10.36 10.31
C ALA A 83 -15.61 11.14 8.99
N LEU A 84 -16.68 11.93 8.81
CA LEU A 84 -16.88 12.76 7.61
C LEU A 84 -15.81 13.83 7.41
N ARG A 85 -15.24 14.38 8.50
CA ARG A 85 -14.14 15.37 8.41
C ARG A 85 -12.78 14.72 8.18
N ALA A 86 -12.63 13.46 8.56
CA ALA A 86 -11.39 12.70 8.42
C ALA A 86 -11.25 12.05 7.05
N VAL A 87 -12.35 11.61 6.46
CA VAL A 87 -12.36 10.97 5.13
C VAL A 87 -12.21 12.03 4.05
N VAL A 88 -11.34 11.74 3.08
CA VAL A 88 -11.02 12.61 1.96
C VAL A 88 -11.24 11.89 0.64
N MET A 89 -11.67 12.63 -0.36
CA MET A 89 -11.82 12.17 -1.72
C MET A 89 -10.51 12.41 -2.45
N ILE A 90 -10.01 11.39 -3.13
CA ILE A 90 -8.78 11.45 -3.92
C ILE A 90 -9.18 11.38 -5.37
N ASN A 91 -8.86 12.41 -6.14
CA ASN A 91 -9.10 12.45 -7.57
C ASN A 91 -7.78 12.62 -8.32
N THR A 92 -7.65 11.92 -9.44
CA THR A 92 -6.48 11.91 -10.30
C THR A 92 -6.82 12.57 -11.66
N PRO A 93 -5.86 13.24 -12.33
CA PRO A 93 -6.12 13.97 -13.57
C PRO A 93 -6.71 13.14 -14.72
N ASP A 94 -6.45 11.83 -14.73
CA ASP A 94 -6.94 10.86 -15.71
C ASP A 94 -8.38 10.37 -15.40
N GLY A 95 -9.06 10.99 -14.43
CA GLY A 95 -10.43 10.65 -14.05
C GLY A 95 -10.54 9.51 -13.05
N GLY A 96 -9.41 9.01 -12.54
CA GLY A 96 -9.40 8.08 -11.41
C GLY A 96 -9.92 8.76 -10.14
N SER A 97 -10.67 7.99 -9.35
CA SER A 97 -11.20 8.43 -8.07
C SER A 97 -11.05 7.33 -7.02
N GLY A 98 -10.81 7.75 -5.80
CA GLY A 98 -10.69 6.88 -4.64
C GLY A 98 -10.96 7.64 -3.36
N THR A 99 -10.71 6.97 -2.26
CA THR A 99 -10.87 7.53 -0.92
C THR A 99 -9.55 7.46 -0.17
N GLY A 100 -9.32 8.40 0.73
CA GLY A 100 -8.34 8.28 1.79
C GLY A 100 -8.95 8.74 3.10
N PHE A 101 -8.19 8.63 4.19
CA PHE A 101 -8.63 9.15 5.47
C PHE A 101 -7.47 9.57 6.35
N LEU A 102 -7.71 10.60 7.16
CA LEU A 102 -6.80 11.02 8.20
C LEU A 102 -6.86 10.04 9.36
N THR A 103 -5.71 9.45 9.68
CA THR A 103 -5.51 8.57 10.83
C THR A 103 -4.36 9.11 11.67
N GLN A 104 -4.38 8.80 12.96
CA GLN A 104 -3.30 9.20 13.85
C GLN A 104 -2.59 8.03 14.51
N ARG A 105 -1.29 8.20 14.78
CA ARG A 105 -0.46 7.26 15.51
C ARG A 105 0.71 7.99 16.17
N PHE A 106 0.96 7.73 17.44
CA PHE A 106 2.09 8.32 18.19
C PHE A 106 2.14 9.85 18.12
N GLY A 107 0.97 10.51 18.17
CA GLY A 107 0.86 11.97 18.05
C GLY A 107 1.00 12.54 16.63
N GLU A 108 1.20 11.69 15.62
CA GLU A 108 1.35 12.11 14.22
C GLU A 108 0.09 11.81 13.40
N VAL A 109 -0.27 12.72 12.50
CA VAL A 109 -1.39 12.54 11.56
C VAL A 109 -0.86 12.14 10.20
N HIS A 110 -1.52 11.16 9.61
CA HIS A 110 -1.25 10.71 8.25
C HIS A 110 -2.55 10.61 7.46
N LEU A 111 -2.53 11.02 6.21
CA LEU A 111 -3.50 10.60 5.21
C LEU A 111 -3.13 9.17 4.78
N MET A 112 -4.02 8.22 5.01
CA MET A 112 -3.89 6.83 4.58
C MET A 112 -4.73 6.60 3.32
N THR A 113 -4.22 5.83 2.37
CA THR A 113 -4.97 5.31 1.22
C THR A 113 -4.26 4.06 0.65
N ASN A 114 -4.80 3.49 -0.42
CA ASN A 114 -4.18 2.39 -1.13
C ASN A 114 -3.09 2.88 -2.08
N ALA A 115 -2.05 2.08 -2.26
CA ALA A 115 -1.00 2.36 -3.24
C ALA A 115 -1.58 2.39 -4.67
N HIS A 116 -2.54 1.51 -4.99
CA HIS A 116 -3.19 1.52 -6.30
C HIS A 116 -4.04 2.76 -6.58
N VAL A 117 -4.53 3.47 -5.54
CA VAL A 117 -5.33 4.70 -5.73
C VAL A 117 -4.44 5.85 -6.21
N VAL A 118 -3.16 5.86 -5.80
CA VAL A 118 -2.19 6.88 -6.22
C VAL A 118 -1.26 6.39 -7.34
N ARG A 119 -1.50 5.17 -7.85
CA ARG A 119 -0.77 4.56 -8.97
C ARG A 119 -1.17 5.24 -10.28
N GLY A 120 -0.22 5.46 -11.20
CA GLY A 120 -0.48 6.05 -12.52
C GLY A 120 -0.86 7.54 -12.54
N ALA A 121 -1.13 8.16 -11.39
CA ALA A 121 -1.57 9.55 -11.32
C ALA A 121 -0.41 10.51 -11.12
N ASP A 122 -0.05 11.34 -12.11
CA ASP A 122 1.05 12.33 -12.03
C ASP A 122 0.90 13.32 -10.88
N LYS A 123 -0.34 13.61 -10.50
CA LYS A 123 -0.72 14.43 -9.35
C LYS A 123 -1.95 13.82 -8.71
N ILE A 124 -2.07 13.94 -7.39
CA ILE A 124 -3.32 13.65 -6.69
C ILE A 124 -3.92 14.95 -6.19
N THR A 125 -5.23 15.06 -6.28
CA THR A 125 -5.99 16.14 -5.67
C THR A 125 -6.80 15.56 -4.52
N LEU A 126 -6.74 16.24 -3.38
CA LEU A 126 -7.44 15.82 -2.18
C LEU A 126 -8.52 16.85 -1.88
N SER A 127 -9.73 16.38 -1.64
CA SER A 127 -10.85 17.24 -1.24
C SER A 127 -11.59 16.64 -0.06
N ARG A 128 -12.04 17.51 0.83
CA ARG A 128 -12.91 17.14 1.94
C ARG A 128 -14.37 17.11 1.48
N ALA A 129 -15.23 16.50 2.30
CA ALA A 129 -16.67 16.45 2.03
C ALA A 129 -17.34 17.84 1.95
N ASP A 130 -16.72 18.88 2.51
CA ASP A 130 -17.16 20.28 2.41
C ASP A 130 -16.63 20.99 1.13
N GLY A 131 -16.00 20.24 0.23
CA GLY A 131 -15.43 20.73 -1.03
C GLY A 131 -14.07 21.42 -0.88
N ARG A 132 -13.57 21.64 0.35
CA ARG A 132 -12.29 22.34 0.54
C ARG A 132 -11.12 21.44 0.12
N PRO A 133 -10.13 22.00 -0.62
CA PRO A 133 -8.94 21.26 -0.96
C PRO A 133 -8.10 20.98 0.28
N LEU A 134 -7.40 19.84 0.27
CA LEU A 134 -6.43 19.49 1.29
C LEU A 134 -5.03 19.40 0.65
N ALA A 135 -4.09 20.19 1.15
CA ALA A 135 -2.72 20.14 0.66
C ALA A 135 -2.03 18.86 1.11
N THR A 136 -1.25 18.25 0.22
CA THR A 136 -0.33 17.15 0.52
C THR A 136 1.02 17.42 -0.10
N THR A 137 2.05 16.79 0.45
CA THR A 137 3.41 16.84 -0.11
C THR A 137 3.67 15.61 -0.98
N ASP A 138 4.75 15.64 -1.75
CA ASP A 138 5.23 14.49 -2.53
C ASP A 138 5.86 13.39 -1.66
N THR A 139 6.11 13.67 -0.38
CA THR A 139 6.71 12.73 0.57
C THR A 139 5.64 11.79 1.11
N MET A 140 5.80 10.50 0.84
CA MET A 140 4.93 9.45 1.34
C MET A 140 5.74 8.33 2.01
N GLU A 141 5.03 7.44 2.66
CA GLU A 141 5.56 6.18 3.13
C GLU A 141 4.72 5.03 2.58
N MET A 142 5.36 3.91 2.29
CA MET A 142 4.73 2.70 1.78
C MET A 142 4.94 1.54 2.74
N ALA A 143 4.01 0.59 2.77
CA ALA A 143 4.19 -0.63 3.54
C ALA A 143 5.35 -1.47 2.98
N ARG A 144 6.37 -1.76 3.80
CA ARG A 144 7.54 -2.57 3.41
C ARG A 144 7.17 -3.99 2.99
N ASP A 145 6.12 -4.55 3.58
CA ASP A 145 5.69 -5.93 3.38
C ASP A 145 4.78 -6.13 2.16
N GLY A 146 4.74 -5.15 1.24
CA GLY A 146 4.03 -5.21 -0.03
C GLY A 146 2.52 -4.99 0.07
N ARG A 147 1.98 -4.70 1.26
CA ARG A 147 0.57 -4.32 1.40
C ARG A 147 0.27 -3.12 0.51
N ASP A 148 -0.92 -3.11 -0.05
CA ASP A 148 -1.47 -2.02 -0.85
C ASP A 148 -1.85 -0.82 0.03
N LEU A 149 -0.86 -0.22 0.67
CA LEU A 149 -1.01 0.89 1.60
C LEU A 149 0.10 1.91 1.37
N VAL A 150 -0.32 3.17 1.28
CA VAL A 150 0.54 4.34 1.36
C VAL A 150 -0.01 5.34 2.35
N ARG A 151 0.88 6.15 2.91
CA ARG A 151 0.47 7.26 3.76
C ARG A 151 1.29 8.52 3.52
N PHE A 152 0.66 9.66 3.68
CA PHE A 152 1.28 10.98 3.58
C PHE A 152 1.20 11.64 4.95
N ARG A 153 2.30 12.19 5.43
CA ARG A 153 2.26 12.96 6.69
C ARG A 153 1.43 14.23 6.47
N MET A 154 0.56 14.51 7.42
CA MET A 154 -0.32 15.67 7.40
C MET A 154 -0.10 16.52 8.64
N ALA A 155 -0.57 17.76 8.59
CA ALA A 155 -0.47 18.67 9.71
C ALA A 155 -1.33 18.19 10.90
N ALA A 156 -0.78 18.28 12.12
CA ALA A 156 -1.36 17.65 13.31
C ALA A 156 -2.72 18.24 13.70
N GLU A 157 -2.94 19.52 13.41
CA GLU A 157 -4.18 20.28 13.66
C GLU A 157 -5.38 19.75 12.87
N LEU A 158 -5.14 19.01 11.78
CA LEU A 158 -6.21 18.36 11.02
C LEU A 158 -6.89 17.25 11.82
N GLY A 159 -6.18 16.71 12.83
CA GLY A 159 -6.61 15.54 13.60
C GLY A 159 -6.62 14.26 12.77
N GLY A 160 -6.90 13.13 13.43
CA GLY A 160 -6.99 11.84 12.74
C GLY A 160 -7.85 10.84 13.50
N LEU A 161 -8.47 9.93 12.77
CA LEU A 161 -9.18 8.80 13.34
C LEU A 161 -8.21 7.88 14.10
N ARG A 162 -8.72 7.24 15.13
CA ARG A 162 -7.95 6.27 15.90
C ARG A 162 -8.01 4.90 15.23
N ARG A 163 -6.90 4.18 15.25
CA ARG A 163 -6.91 2.75 14.97
C ARG A 163 -7.59 2.00 16.12
N ALA A 164 -8.42 1.02 15.79
CA ALA A 164 -8.95 0.08 16.77
C ALA A 164 -7.80 -0.73 17.43
N GLU A 165 -7.92 -0.98 18.72
CA GLU A 165 -6.92 -1.75 19.49
C GLU A 165 -7.21 -3.26 19.46
N SER A 166 -8.45 -3.63 19.17
CA SER A 166 -8.89 -5.02 19.03
C SER A 166 -9.90 -5.13 17.90
N MET A 167 -10.04 -6.33 17.36
CA MET A 167 -10.96 -6.68 16.29
C MET A 167 -11.70 -7.94 16.69
N ARG A 168 -12.99 -8.04 16.36
CA ARG A 168 -13.78 -9.24 16.63
C ARG A 168 -14.60 -9.64 15.41
N ILE A 169 -14.61 -10.93 15.09
CA ILE A 169 -15.58 -11.48 14.14
C ILE A 169 -16.99 -11.25 14.70
N GLY A 170 -17.91 -10.83 13.83
CA GLY A 170 -19.26 -10.38 14.17
C GLY A 170 -19.37 -8.90 14.54
N GLU A 171 -18.26 -8.17 14.67
CA GLU A 171 -18.30 -6.73 14.95
C GLU A 171 -19.00 -5.99 13.80
N ALA A 172 -19.95 -5.11 14.16
CA ALA A 172 -20.61 -4.24 13.20
C ALA A 172 -19.62 -3.18 12.69
N VAL A 173 -19.49 -3.11 11.38
CA VAL A 173 -18.59 -2.19 10.69
C VAL A 173 -19.32 -1.42 9.60
N TYR A 174 -18.68 -0.39 9.09
CA TYR A 174 -19.09 0.24 7.84
C TYR A 174 -17.86 0.73 7.06
N ALA A 175 -17.91 0.59 5.75
CA ALA A 175 -16.98 1.29 4.87
C ALA A 175 -17.49 2.71 4.66
N LEU A 176 -16.60 3.70 4.60
CA LEU A 176 -16.97 5.09 4.28
C LEU A 176 -16.09 5.59 3.14
N GLY A 177 -16.68 6.03 2.04
CA GLY A 177 -15.91 6.51 0.91
C GLY A 177 -16.74 7.13 -0.21
N ASN A 178 -16.04 7.59 -1.24
CA ASN A 178 -16.59 8.23 -2.44
C ASN A 178 -17.24 7.21 -3.38
N SER A 179 -18.30 6.53 -2.93
CA SER A 179 -18.96 5.47 -3.71
C SER A 179 -19.40 5.96 -5.08
N GLY A 180 -18.96 5.27 -6.14
CA GLY A 180 -19.23 5.63 -7.53
C GLY A 180 -18.42 6.83 -8.05
N GLY A 181 -17.51 7.41 -7.25
CA GLY A 181 -16.74 8.58 -7.66
C GLY A 181 -17.57 9.86 -7.76
N LEU A 182 -18.77 9.90 -7.17
CA LEU A 182 -19.75 10.97 -7.33
C LEU A 182 -19.50 12.20 -6.44
N ASN A 183 -18.36 12.23 -5.75
CA ASN A 183 -17.98 13.20 -4.73
C ASN A 183 -18.95 13.25 -3.53
N VAL A 184 -19.50 12.08 -3.17
CA VAL A 184 -20.41 11.92 -2.03
C VAL A 184 -19.90 10.80 -1.13
N LEU A 185 -19.61 11.12 0.14
CA LEU A 185 -19.20 10.13 1.11
C LEU A 185 -20.42 9.31 1.56
N THR A 186 -20.40 8.02 1.25
CA THR A 186 -21.51 7.10 1.55
C THR A 186 -21.07 6.06 2.57
N PRO A 187 -21.77 5.93 3.73
CA PRO A 187 -21.53 4.84 4.66
C PRO A 187 -22.18 3.54 4.15
N LEU A 188 -21.42 2.46 4.13
CA LEU A 188 -21.85 1.15 3.66
C LEU A 188 -21.73 0.12 4.79
N PRO A 189 -22.83 -0.14 5.52
CA PRO A 189 -22.82 -0.99 6.71
C PRO A 189 -22.54 -2.45 6.37
N GLY A 190 -22.01 -3.18 7.35
CA GLY A 190 -21.68 -4.59 7.28
C GLY A 190 -21.19 -5.14 8.61
N GLN A 191 -20.54 -6.28 8.55
CA GLN A 191 -19.95 -6.99 9.69
C GLN A 191 -18.58 -7.54 9.31
N MET A 192 -17.68 -7.61 10.30
CA MET A 192 -16.43 -8.35 10.17
C MET A 192 -16.70 -9.85 10.24
N ILE A 193 -16.25 -10.60 9.24
CA ILE A 193 -16.51 -12.05 9.12
C ILE A 193 -15.24 -12.89 9.00
N GLY A 194 -14.07 -12.25 8.98
CA GLY A 194 -12.78 -12.93 8.95
C GLY A 194 -11.66 -12.00 9.39
N ILE A 195 -10.65 -12.57 10.02
CA ILE A 195 -9.45 -11.85 10.46
C ILE A 195 -8.25 -12.69 10.04
N GLY A 196 -7.38 -12.11 9.22
CA GLY A 196 -6.09 -12.63 8.84
C GLY A 196 -4.95 -11.79 9.41
N ALA A 197 -3.72 -12.19 9.09
CA ALA A 197 -2.52 -11.50 9.53
C ALA A 197 -2.35 -10.10 8.89
N LYS A 198 -2.84 -9.93 7.65
CA LYS A 198 -2.74 -8.68 6.90
C LYS A 198 -4.10 -8.13 6.48
N GLU A 199 -5.13 -8.96 6.40
CA GLU A 199 -6.48 -8.55 5.99
C GLU A 199 -7.54 -8.81 7.05
N ILE A 200 -8.65 -8.10 6.94
CA ILE A 200 -9.95 -8.46 7.51
C ILE A 200 -10.93 -8.70 6.37
N GLU A 201 -11.86 -9.63 6.57
CA GLU A 201 -12.97 -9.87 5.65
C GLU A 201 -14.23 -9.22 6.22
N VAL A 202 -14.95 -8.46 5.38
CA VAL A 202 -16.16 -7.75 5.78
C VAL A 202 -17.31 -8.02 4.81
N THR A 203 -18.54 -7.86 5.28
CA THR A 203 -19.74 -7.92 4.44
C THR A 203 -20.12 -6.58 3.82
N SER A 204 -19.54 -5.46 4.30
CA SER A 204 -19.76 -4.13 3.73
C SER A 204 -19.49 -4.14 2.22
N PRO A 205 -20.41 -3.64 1.38
CA PRO A 205 -20.20 -3.62 -0.05
C PRO A 205 -19.02 -2.72 -0.42
N PHE A 206 -18.13 -3.24 -1.26
CA PHE A 206 -17.07 -2.47 -1.89
C PHE A 206 -17.54 -2.13 -3.30
N ILE A 207 -17.63 -0.83 -3.54
CA ILE A 207 -18.08 -0.21 -4.78
C ILE A 207 -16.91 0.66 -5.27
N PRO A 208 -16.71 0.85 -6.58
CA PRO A 208 -15.70 1.79 -7.09
C PRO A 208 -15.72 3.12 -6.32
N GLY A 209 -14.53 3.66 -6.05
CA GLY A 209 -14.34 4.87 -5.24
C GLY A 209 -14.23 4.64 -3.72
N ASN A 210 -14.62 3.48 -3.19
CA ASN A 210 -14.35 3.13 -1.78
C ASN A 210 -12.91 2.72 -1.51
N SER A 211 -12.16 2.31 -2.55
CA SER A 211 -10.75 1.91 -2.41
C SER A 211 -9.95 2.99 -1.70
N GLY A 212 -9.17 2.59 -0.69
CA GLY A 212 -8.42 3.53 0.15
C GLY A 212 -9.21 4.14 1.32
N GLY A 213 -10.54 3.95 1.36
CA GLY A 213 -11.39 4.40 2.45
C GLY A 213 -11.33 3.51 3.68
N PRO A 214 -11.65 4.04 4.88
CA PRO A 214 -11.57 3.27 6.10
C PRO A 214 -12.72 2.29 6.24
N ILE A 215 -12.43 1.15 6.87
CA ILE A 215 -13.41 0.30 7.54
C ILE A 215 -13.46 0.73 9.00
N LEU A 216 -14.63 1.22 9.42
CA LEU A 216 -14.84 1.79 10.74
C LEU A 216 -15.78 0.91 11.57
N ASN A 217 -15.54 0.83 12.87
CA ASN A 217 -16.54 0.30 13.80
C ASN A 217 -17.51 1.39 14.27
N ARG A 218 -18.46 1.03 15.14
CA ARG A 218 -19.45 1.97 15.70
C ARG A 218 -18.86 3.12 16.52
N ARG A 219 -17.59 3.02 16.94
CA ARG A 219 -16.85 4.08 17.65
C ARG A 219 -16.02 4.95 16.70
N ASN A 220 -16.17 4.77 15.39
CA ASN A 220 -15.38 5.42 14.34
C ASN A 220 -13.87 5.12 14.45
N GLU A 221 -13.52 3.95 15.00
CA GLU A 221 -12.15 3.46 15.03
C GLU A 221 -11.86 2.67 13.75
N VAL A 222 -10.68 2.88 13.19
CA VAL A 222 -10.22 2.25 11.95
C VAL A 222 -9.77 0.82 12.23
N LEU A 223 -10.42 -0.12 11.55
CA LEU A 223 -10.11 -1.54 11.57
C LEU A 223 -9.25 -1.96 10.37
N GLY A 224 -9.39 -1.26 9.24
CA GLY A 224 -8.64 -1.53 8.02
C GLY A 224 -8.97 -0.52 6.92
N VAL A 225 -8.43 -0.76 5.73
CA VAL A 225 -8.63 0.04 4.51
C VAL A 225 -9.31 -0.81 3.46
N ALA A 226 -10.38 -0.34 2.84
CA ALA A 226 -11.06 -1.06 1.77
C ALA A 226 -10.11 -1.21 0.56
N THR A 227 -9.80 -2.45 0.16
CA THR A 227 -8.71 -2.72 -0.79
C THR A 227 -9.18 -3.49 -2.02
N TYR A 228 -9.60 -4.74 -1.86
CA TYR A 228 -9.92 -5.58 -3.02
C TYR A 228 -11.06 -6.55 -2.75
N VAL A 229 -11.54 -7.12 -3.85
CA VAL A 229 -12.64 -8.05 -3.92
C VAL A 229 -12.11 -9.38 -4.48
N ALA A 230 -12.41 -10.49 -3.81
CA ALA A 230 -12.06 -11.83 -4.27
C ALA A 230 -13.35 -12.61 -4.61
N ALA A 231 -13.43 -13.13 -5.83
CA ALA A 231 -14.54 -13.97 -6.28
C ALA A 231 -14.06 -15.40 -6.52
N SER A 232 -14.90 -16.39 -6.16
CA SER A 232 -14.67 -17.78 -6.55
C SER A 232 -14.68 -17.92 -8.06
N ARG A 233 -13.84 -18.81 -8.58
CA ARG A 233 -13.76 -19.18 -10.00
C ARG A 233 -14.41 -20.55 -10.27
N GLY A 234 -15.35 -20.97 -9.41
CA GLY A 234 -16.05 -22.25 -9.53
C GLY A 234 -15.28 -23.43 -8.92
N GLU A 235 -14.39 -23.17 -7.96
CA GLU A 235 -13.64 -24.22 -7.29
C GLU A 235 -14.57 -25.19 -6.56
N TRP A 236 -14.32 -26.50 -6.69
CA TRP A 236 -15.17 -27.55 -6.12
C TRP A 236 -15.36 -27.41 -4.60
N TRP A 237 -14.32 -26.99 -3.86
CA TRP A 237 -14.37 -26.81 -2.40
C TRP A 237 -15.22 -25.62 -1.96
N ALA A 238 -15.47 -24.66 -2.86
CA ALA A 238 -16.31 -23.50 -2.57
C ALA A 238 -17.79 -23.84 -2.69
N GLN A 239 -18.15 -24.88 -3.46
CA GLN A 239 -19.54 -25.26 -3.75
C GLN A 239 -20.33 -25.53 -2.46
N GLY A 240 -21.57 -25.03 -2.42
CA GLY A 240 -22.44 -25.16 -1.23
C GLY A 240 -22.04 -24.28 -0.04
N SER A 241 -20.96 -23.51 -0.12
CA SER A 241 -20.50 -22.64 0.97
C SER A 241 -20.66 -21.15 0.64
N ARG A 242 -20.46 -20.29 1.65
CA ARG A 242 -20.39 -18.83 1.46
C ARG A 242 -19.28 -18.39 0.51
N PHE A 243 -18.28 -19.22 0.26
CA PHE A 243 -17.12 -18.89 -0.57
C PHE A 243 -17.42 -18.91 -2.07
N THR A 244 -18.59 -19.41 -2.49
CA THR A 244 -19.13 -19.14 -3.84
C THR A 244 -19.42 -17.65 -4.08
N ARG A 245 -19.65 -16.89 -3.01
CA ARG A 245 -19.97 -15.46 -3.09
C ARG A 245 -18.71 -14.61 -3.10
N VAL A 246 -18.90 -13.38 -3.56
CA VAL A 246 -17.89 -12.33 -3.53
C VAL A 246 -17.45 -12.05 -2.08
N ARG A 247 -16.15 -12.18 -1.82
CA ARG A 247 -15.47 -11.83 -0.57
C ARG A 247 -14.86 -10.44 -0.69
N ARG A 248 -14.88 -9.67 0.39
CA ARG A 248 -14.38 -8.29 0.41
C ARG A 248 -13.33 -8.17 1.51
N LEU A 249 -12.11 -7.85 1.09
CA LEU A 249 -10.93 -7.86 1.95
C LEU A 249 -10.40 -6.44 2.11
N ALA A 250 -10.35 -6.00 3.36
CA ALA A 250 -9.74 -4.74 3.75
C ALA A 250 -8.35 -5.01 4.37
N THR A 251 -7.37 -4.21 4.00
CA THR A 251 -6.01 -4.34 4.51
C THR A 251 -5.92 -3.74 5.91
N ARG A 252 -5.33 -4.48 6.85
CA ARG A 252 -5.08 -4.01 8.22
C ARG A 252 -3.97 -2.96 8.21
N ILE A 253 -4.12 -1.95 9.06
CA ILE A 253 -3.14 -0.85 9.24
C ILE A 253 -2.25 -1.03 10.48
N ASP A 254 -2.27 -2.21 11.09
CA ASP A 254 -1.42 -2.57 12.22
C ASP A 254 -0.23 -3.45 11.81
N GLY A 255 0.85 -3.33 12.59
CA GLY A 255 2.09 -4.07 12.38
C GLY A 255 2.76 -3.77 11.04
N VAL A 256 2.55 -2.57 10.51
CA VAL A 256 3.11 -2.11 9.23
C VAL A 256 4.44 -1.41 9.47
N ASP A 257 5.49 -1.90 8.81
CA ASP A 257 6.77 -1.20 8.71
C ASP A 257 6.72 -0.22 7.53
N TRP A 258 6.82 1.07 7.82
CA TRP A 258 6.68 2.15 6.84
C TRP A 258 8.04 2.56 6.28
N VAL A 259 8.19 2.50 4.96
CA VAL A 259 9.41 2.95 4.26
C VAL A 259 9.16 4.25 3.50
N PRO A 260 10.07 5.24 3.60
CA PRO A 260 9.91 6.49 2.88
C PRO A 260 10.02 6.28 1.36
N LEU A 261 9.17 6.97 0.63
CA LEU A 261 9.14 6.97 -0.83
C LEU A 261 8.58 8.32 -1.30
N SER A 262 8.98 8.83 -2.47
CA SER A 262 8.28 9.98 -3.06
C SER A 262 7.25 9.50 -4.07
N LEU A 263 6.12 10.22 -4.14
CA LEU A 263 5.07 9.94 -5.13
C LEU A 263 5.65 9.95 -6.55
N LYS A 264 6.52 10.93 -6.86
CA LYS A 264 7.23 11.02 -8.15
C LYS A 264 8.08 9.77 -8.47
N ASN A 265 8.82 9.25 -7.50
CA ASN A 265 9.64 8.06 -7.72
C ASN A 265 8.77 6.81 -7.89
N PHE A 266 7.66 6.73 -7.16
CA PHE A 266 6.67 5.67 -7.32
C PHE A 266 6.06 5.68 -8.73
N GLN A 267 5.59 6.83 -9.20
CA GLN A 267 5.03 7.01 -10.55
C GLN A 267 6.04 6.63 -11.64
N LYS A 268 7.29 7.09 -11.54
CA LYS A 268 8.34 6.77 -12.52
C LYS A 268 8.62 5.27 -12.59
N ALA A 269 8.69 4.61 -11.44
CA ALA A 269 8.87 3.17 -11.38
C ALA A 269 7.66 2.43 -11.94
N ASP A 270 6.45 2.85 -11.57
CA ASP A 270 5.20 2.27 -12.05
C ASP A 270 5.03 2.42 -13.56
N SER A 271 5.36 3.58 -14.13
CA SER A 271 5.29 3.79 -15.58
C SER A 271 6.25 2.89 -16.35
N THR A 272 7.42 2.59 -15.78
CA THR A 272 8.36 1.61 -16.34
C THR A 272 7.76 0.19 -16.31
N VAL A 273 7.10 -0.19 -15.21
CA VAL A 273 6.41 -1.49 -15.10
C VAL A 273 5.23 -1.58 -16.07
N LYS A 274 4.43 -0.52 -16.18
CA LYS A 274 3.31 -0.43 -17.11
C LYS A 274 3.79 -0.53 -18.56
N SER A 275 4.81 0.25 -18.92
CA SER A 275 5.47 0.21 -20.24
C SER A 275 5.97 -1.18 -20.62
N ALA A 276 6.47 -1.96 -19.65
CA ALA A 276 6.86 -3.35 -19.89
C ALA A 276 5.64 -4.27 -20.06
N THR A 277 4.59 -4.07 -19.27
CA THR A 277 3.33 -4.83 -19.34
C THR A 277 2.61 -4.60 -20.67
N ASP A 278 2.50 -3.36 -21.13
CA ASP A 278 1.90 -3.01 -22.43
C ASP A 278 2.66 -3.72 -23.59
N LYS A 279 3.99 -3.85 -23.49
CA LYS A 279 4.80 -4.60 -24.46
C LYS A 279 4.49 -6.09 -24.45
N ILE A 280 4.20 -6.69 -23.28
CA ILE A 280 3.79 -8.09 -23.17
C ILE A 280 2.48 -8.32 -23.94
N GLU A 281 1.51 -7.41 -23.87
CA GLU A 281 0.26 -7.53 -24.62
C GLU A 281 0.50 -7.51 -26.14
N VAL A 282 1.39 -6.63 -26.61
CA VAL A 282 1.80 -6.58 -28.02
C VAL A 282 2.48 -7.89 -28.45
N ILE A 283 3.33 -8.46 -27.60
CA ILE A 283 3.98 -9.75 -27.85
C ILE A 283 2.94 -10.87 -27.93
N GLU A 284 1.99 -10.95 -27.01
CA GLU A 284 0.92 -11.96 -27.04
C GLU A 284 0.05 -11.86 -28.29
N LYS A 285 -0.25 -10.63 -28.73
CA LYS A 285 -0.93 -10.40 -30.01
C LYS A 285 -0.14 -10.99 -31.18
N TRP A 286 1.16 -10.72 -31.26
CA TRP A 286 2.00 -11.26 -32.33
C TRP A 286 2.19 -12.77 -32.24
N LYS A 287 2.32 -13.35 -31.04
CA LYS A 287 2.35 -14.80 -30.83
C LYS A 287 1.11 -15.46 -31.41
N ARG A 288 -0.07 -14.88 -31.16
CA ARG A 288 -1.34 -15.39 -31.72
C ARG A 288 -1.35 -15.32 -33.24
N ILE A 289 -0.91 -14.20 -33.82
CA ILE A 289 -0.86 -14.02 -35.29
C ILE A 289 0.11 -15.04 -35.92
N VAL A 290 1.31 -15.20 -35.36
CA VAL A 290 2.28 -16.17 -35.88
C VAL A 290 1.73 -17.59 -35.82
N ARG A 291 1.17 -18.01 -34.67
CA ARG A 291 0.54 -19.34 -34.50
C ARG A 291 -0.58 -19.59 -35.50
N ALA A 292 -1.39 -18.58 -35.81
CA ALA A 292 -2.49 -18.71 -36.77
C ALA A 292 -2.02 -18.78 -38.24
N ASN A 293 -0.84 -18.26 -38.56
CA ASN A 293 -0.39 -18.07 -39.93
C ASN A 293 0.88 -18.86 -40.26
N VAL A 294 1.27 -19.88 -39.48
CA VAL A 294 2.57 -20.58 -39.61
C VAL A 294 2.88 -21.02 -41.04
N ARG A 295 1.86 -21.48 -41.80
CA ARG A 295 2.00 -21.97 -43.19
C ARG A 295 1.71 -20.92 -44.26
N SER A 296 1.47 -19.66 -43.87
CA SER A 296 1.11 -18.60 -44.81
C SER A 296 2.34 -17.78 -45.23
N PRO A 297 2.35 -17.16 -46.42
CA PRO A 297 3.44 -16.28 -46.86
C PRO A 297 3.72 -15.12 -45.89
N GLN A 298 2.72 -14.71 -45.10
CA GLN A 298 2.81 -13.62 -44.13
C GLN A 298 3.51 -14.04 -42.81
N ALA A 299 3.75 -15.34 -42.58
CA ALA A 299 4.35 -15.87 -41.34
C ALA A 299 5.69 -15.22 -40.99
N LYS A 300 6.57 -15.04 -41.98
CA LYS A 300 7.91 -14.45 -41.79
C LYS A 300 7.83 -12.98 -41.36
N SER A 301 6.89 -12.22 -41.91
CA SER A 301 6.66 -10.83 -41.52
C SER A 301 6.14 -10.73 -40.08
N ALA A 302 5.17 -11.56 -39.71
CA ALA A 302 4.66 -11.61 -38.34
C ALA A 302 5.73 -12.04 -37.32
N ALA A 303 6.57 -13.03 -37.68
CA ALA A 303 7.70 -13.47 -36.88
C ALA A 303 8.74 -12.35 -36.67
N THR A 304 9.02 -11.55 -37.71
CA THR A 304 9.90 -10.38 -37.60
C THR A 304 9.35 -9.34 -36.61
N GLN A 305 8.04 -9.09 -36.63
CA GLN A 305 7.40 -8.17 -35.69
C GLN A 305 7.44 -8.70 -34.26
N LEU A 306 7.24 -10.01 -34.06
CA LEU A 306 7.37 -10.65 -32.76
C LEU A 306 8.78 -10.52 -32.18
N ILE A 307 9.82 -10.77 -32.98
CA ILE A 307 11.23 -10.60 -32.57
C ILE A 307 11.50 -9.16 -32.16
N ARG A 308 11.04 -8.18 -32.95
CA ARG A 308 11.19 -6.76 -32.63
C ARG A 308 10.49 -6.40 -31.32
N ALA A 309 9.26 -6.89 -31.11
CA ALA A 309 8.52 -6.65 -29.87
C ALA A 309 9.24 -7.26 -28.65
N SER A 310 9.77 -8.48 -28.79
CA SER A 310 10.58 -9.14 -27.76
C SER A 310 11.83 -8.34 -27.41
N GLY A 311 12.59 -7.86 -28.40
CA GLY A 311 13.79 -7.05 -28.15
C GLY A 311 13.50 -5.72 -27.44
N ARG A 312 12.34 -5.10 -27.72
CA ARG A 312 11.89 -3.90 -27.00
C ARG A 312 11.58 -4.20 -25.53
N LEU A 313 10.95 -5.34 -25.23
CA LEU A 313 10.72 -5.76 -23.84
C LEU A 313 12.05 -5.98 -23.11
N GLU A 314 13.04 -6.63 -23.74
CA GLU A 314 14.35 -6.86 -23.13
C GLU A 314 15.09 -5.56 -22.74
N SER A 315 14.98 -4.54 -23.59
CA SER A 315 15.52 -3.22 -23.28
C SER A 315 14.86 -2.60 -22.05
N GLU A 316 13.53 -2.73 -21.91
CA GLU A 316 12.77 -2.20 -20.77
C GLU A 316 13.14 -2.87 -19.45
N LEU A 317 13.42 -4.19 -19.47
CA LEU A 317 13.76 -4.94 -18.26
C LEU A 317 14.98 -4.37 -17.52
N ARG A 318 15.91 -3.74 -18.24
CA ARG A 318 17.09 -3.10 -17.65
C ARG A 318 16.71 -1.93 -16.74
N GLY A 319 15.58 -1.27 -17.02
CA GLY A 319 15.03 -0.17 -16.22
C GLY A 319 14.24 -0.61 -14.98
N LEU A 320 13.87 -1.89 -14.86
CA LEU A 320 13.00 -2.37 -13.77
C LEU A 320 13.71 -2.50 -12.41
N SER A 321 15.03 -2.34 -12.34
CA SER A 321 15.79 -2.46 -11.09
C SER A 321 15.33 -1.48 -10.00
N ALA A 322 14.95 -0.26 -10.39
CA ALA A 322 14.41 0.73 -9.47
C ALA A 322 13.00 0.34 -8.98
N ALA A 323 12.15 -0.17 -9.89
CA ALA A 323 10.81 -0.63 -9.55
C ALA A 323 10.82 -1.86 -8.64
N ALA A 324 11.79 -2.77 -8.82
CA ALA A 324 11.97 -3.95 -7.97
C ALA A 324 12.23 -3.63 -6.49
N ARG A 325 12.71 -2.42 -6.20
CA ARG A 325 12.96 -1.93 -4.83
C ARG A 325 11.72 -1.34 -4.17
N ILE A 326 10.66 -1.10 -4.93
CA ILE A 326 9.40 -0.59 -4.41
C ILE A 326 8.53 -1.78 -4.00
N PRO A 327 8.21 -1.94 -2.70
CA PRO A 327 7.52 -3.13 -2.19
C PRO A 327 6.25 -3.49 -2.96
N PHE A 328 5.40 -2.50 -3.25
CA PHE A 328 4.13 -2.70 -3.95
C PHE A 328 4.29 -3.16 -5.41
N LEU A 329 5.38 -2.79 -6.09
CA LEU A 329 5.60 -3.14 -7.50
C LEU A 329 6.36 -4.45 -7.69
N LYS A 330 6.85 -5.05 -6.60
CA LYS A 330 7.74 -6.21 -6.66
C LYS A 330 7.13 -7.38 -7.43
N GLU A 331 5.88 -7.74 -7.13
CA GLU A 331 5.19 -8.85 -7.80
C GLU A 331 4.93 -8.57 -9.30
N ASP A 332 4.62 -7.32 -9.66
CA ASP A 332 4.45 -6.93 -11.07
C ASP A 332 5.78 -7.04 -11.82
N VAL A 333 6.89 -6.60 -11.23
CA VAL A 333 8.24 -6.74 -11.81
C VAL A 333 8.60 -8.22 -11.97
N GLU A 334 8.38 -9.05 -10.96
CA GLU A 334 8.63 -10.49 -11.01
C GLU A 334 7.80 -11.17 -12.10
N ARG A 335 6.53 -10.76 -12.29
CA ARG A 335 5.65 -11.25 -13.35
C ARG A 335 6.20 -10.91 -14.74
N VAL A 336 6.62 -9.66 -14.95
CA VAL A 336 7.21 -9.20 -16.22
C VAL A 336 8.52 -9.95 -16.52
N GLN A 337 9.40 -10.08 -15.54
CA GLN A 337 10.66 -10.82 -15.69
C GLN A 337 10.41 -12.32 -15.94
N GLY A 338 9.45 -12.91 -15.23
CA GLY A 338 9.05 -14.31 -15.40
C GLY A 338 8.46 -14.57 -16.78
N TYR A 339 7.63 -13.66 -17.29
CA TYR A 339 7.11 -13.73 -18.66
C TYR A 339 8.26 -13.70 -19.67
N ASN A 340 9.21 -12.77 -19.54
CA ASN A 340 10.32 -12.67 -20.50
C ASN A 340 11.20 -13.93 -20.50
N ARG A 341 11.42 -14.58 -19.35
CA ARG A 341 12.13 -15.87 -19.30
C ARG A 341 11.40 -16.93 -20.14
N LYS A 342 10.10 -17.11 -19.93
CA LYS A 342 9.28 -18.06 -20.70
C LYS A 342 9.23 -17.73 -22.19
N LEU A 343 9.15 -16.43 -22.52
CA LEU A 343 9.11 -15.97 -23.90
C LEU A 343 10.34 -16.40 -24.70
N LYS A 344 11.53 -16.38 -24.10
CA LYS A 344 12.77 -16.79 -24.79
C LYS A 344 12.71 -18.23 -25.28
N ASP A 345 12.20 -19.13 -24.45
CA ASP A 345 12.05 -20.55 -24.78
C ASP A 345 10.98 -20.75 -25.86
N GLU A 346 9.82 -20.09 -25.70
CA GLU A 346 8.72 -20.17 -26.67
C GLU A 346 9.08 -19.57 -28.03
N LEU A 347 9.81 -18.46 -28.06
CA LEU A 347 10.18 -17.76 -29.30
C LEU A 347 11.04 -18.66 -30.18
N HIS A 348 12.00 -19.38 -29.60
CA HIS A 348 12.83 -20.31 -30.37
C HIS A 348 12.01 -21.41 -31.04
N ALA A 349 11.11 -22.05 -30.30
CA ALA A 349 10.23 -23.10 -30.83
C ALA A 349 9.28 -22.58 -31.92
N LEU A 350 8.69 -21.40 -31.69
CA LEU A 350 7.75 -20.79 -32.62
C LEU A 350 8.42 -20.38 -33.94
N LEU A 351 9.63 -19.83 -33.88
CA LEU A 351 10.39 -19.42 -35.06
C LEU A 351 10.89 -20.61 -35.89
N LYS A 352 11.13 -21.76 -35.26
CA LYS A 352 11.47 -23.00 -35.98
C LYS A 352 10.30 -23.44 -36.88
N GLN A 353 9.07 -23.42 -36.35
CA GLN A 353 7.86 -23.79 -37.10
C GLN A 353 7.56 -22.90 -38.30
N VAL A 354 8.05 -21.66 -38.32
CA VAL A 354 7.89 -20.72 -39.45
C VAL A 354 8.97 -20.92 -40.52
N LYS A 355 10.09 -21.57 -40.16
CA LYS A 355 11.20 -21.89 -41.07
C LYS A 355 10.97 -23.21 -41.80
N ASP A 356 10.41 -24.19 -41.09
CA ASP A 356 9.94 -25.47 -41.62
C ASP A 356 8.61 -25.31 -42.38
#